data_AF-A0A563DXN7-F1
#
_entry.id   AF-A0A563DXN7-F1
#
_cell.length_a   1.000
_cell.length_b   1.000
_cell.length_c   1.000
_cell.angle_alpha   90.00
_cell.angle_beta   90.00
_cell.angle_gamma   90.00
#
_symmetry.space_group_name_H-M   'P 1'
#
loop_
_entity.id
_entity.type
_entity.pdbx_description
1 polymer ?
#
loop_
_entity_poly.entity_id
_entity_poly.type
_entity_poly.pdbx_seq_one_letter_code
_entity_poly.pdbx_strand_id
1 'polypeptide(L)' 'MVRYPLGQEKVTGYIYEPWHLRYVGSRLAGYLKSSHTKTLEQAFHLPGAHAPVTKAESNLLHR' A
#
# COMPACT_ATOMS: atom_id res chain seq x y z
N MET A 1 -6.81 8.31 4.75
CA MET A 1 -5.44 8.11 5.30
C MET A 1 -4.44 8.78 4.39
N VAL A 2 -3.25 9.14 4.89
CA VAL A 2 -2.12 9.49 4.01
C VAL A 2 -1.69 8.21 3.29
N ARG A 3 -1.75 8.19 1.96
CA ARG A 3 -1.52 6.98 1.16
C ARG A 3 -0.05 6.54 1.17
N TYR A 4 0.84 7.53 1.20
CA TYR A 4 2.28 7.37 1.24
C TYR A 4 2.83 8.06 2.50
N PRO A 5 2.74 7.40 3.67
CA PRO A 5 3.17 7.97 4.94
C PRO A 5 4.69 7.90 5.11
N LEU A 6 5.22 8.81 5.93
CA LEU A 6 6.65 8.93 6.20
C LEU A 6 7.24 7.61 6.72
N GLY A 7 8.36 7.18 6.14
CA GLY A 7 9.09 5.99 6.57
C GLY A 7 8.52 4.67 6.02
N GLN A 8 7.51 4.71 5.16
CA GLN A 8 6.91 3.52 4.52
C GLN A 8 7.24 3.41 3.02
N GLU A 9 8.30 4.09 2.55
CA GLU A 9 8.71 4.13 1.15
C GLU A 9 9.09 2.74 0.64
N LYS A 10 9.78 1.95 1.48
CA LYS A 10 10.15 0.56 1.16
C LYS A 10 8.95 -0.38 1.00
N VAL A 11 7.83 -0.05 1.62
CA VAL A 11 6.62 -0.89 1.60
C VAL A 11 5.70 -0.48 0.45
N THR A 12 5.48 0.82 0.28
CA THR A 12 4.56 1.34 -0.74
C THR A 12 5.21 1.43 -2.12
N GLY A 13 6.53 1.67 -2.16
CA GLY A 13 7.28 2.00 -3.38
C GLY A 13 7.25 3.50 -3.73
N TYR A 14 6.60 4.35 -2.93
CA TYR A 14 6.49 5.78 -3.20
C TYR A 14 7.11 6.60 -2.07
N ILE A 15 7.63 7.78 -2.41
CA ILE A 15 8.15 8.74 -1.43
C ILE A 15 7.05 9.26 -0.51
N TYR A 16 7.42 9.84 0.63
CA TYR A 16 6.46 10.48 1.53
C TYR A 16 5.70 11.63 0.83
N GLU A 17 4.37 11.55 0.83
CA GLU A 17 3.47 12.55 0.25
C GLU A 17 2.37 12.91 1.24
N PRO A 18 2.58 13.89 2.16
CA PRO A 18 1.59 14.25 3.19
C PRO A 18 0.25 14.73 2.62
N TRP A 19 0.25 15.28 1.40
CA TRP A 19 -0.94 15.77 0.71
C TRP A 19 -1.77 14.65 0.07
N HIS A 20 -1.21 13.44 -0.12
CA HIS A 20 -1.88 12.38 -0.85
C HIS A 20 -2.84 11.61 0.06
N LEU A 21 -4.10 12.03 0.09
CA LEU A 21 -5.14 11.38 0.85
C LEU A 21 -5.86 10.32 0.03
N ARG A 22 -5.93 9.10 0.58
CA ARG A 22 -6.77 8.02 0.05
C ARG A 22 -7.97 7.80 0.95
N TYR A 23 -9.17 7.92 0.38
CA TYR A 23 -10.39 7.42 1.00
C TYR A 23 -10.42 5.90 0.92
N VAL A 24 -10.69 5.28 2.07
CA VAL A 24 -10.68 3.82 2.26
C VAL A 24 -11.99 3.30 2.88
N GLY A 25 -12.94 4.18 3.19
CA GLY A 25 -14.15 3.84 3.95
C GLY A 25 -13.93 3.78 5.47
N SER A 26 -15.02 3.95 6.22
CA SER A 26 -14.99 4.00 7.69
C SER A 26 -14.51 2.70 8.34
N ARG A 27 -15.00 1.55 7.86
CA ARG A 27 -14.65 0.23 8.40
C ARG A 27 -13.16 -0.06 8.28
N LEU A 28 -12.59 0.12 7.08
CA LEU A 28 -11.16 -0.11 6.85
C LEU A 28 -10.30 0.94 7.57
N ALA A 29 -10.71 2.21 7.61
CA ALA A 29 -10.02 3.23 8.38
C ALA A 29 -9.96 2.88 9.88
N GLY A 30 -11.05 2.35 10.44
CA GLY A 30 -11.11 1.87 11.82
C GLY A 30 -10.15 0.70 12.08
N TYR A 31 -10.16 -0.30 11.19
CA TYR A 31 -9.22 -1.42 11.24
C TYR A 31 -7.76 -0.95 11.23
N LEU A 32 -7.36 -0.17 10.23
CA LEU A 32 -5.98 0.32 10.06
C LEU A 32 -5.49 1.09 11.30
N LYS A 33 -6.37 1.90 11.90
CA LYS A 33 -6.07 2.63 13.13
C LYS A 33 -5.85 1.68 14.32
N SER A 34 -6.74 0.70 14.51
CA SER A 34 -6.65 -0.26 15.63
C SER A 34 -5.48 -1.23 15.53
N SER A 35 -5.15 -1.68 14.30
CA SER A 35 -4.06 -2.63 14.05
C SER A 35 -2.68 -1.97 13.93
N HIS A 36 -2.62 -0.63 14.01
CA HIS A 36 -1.41 0.15 13.76
C HIS A 36 -0.78 -0.10 12.38
N THR A 37 -1.59 -0.55 11.41
CA THR A 37 -1.15 -0.80 10.04
C THR A 37 -1.10 0.51 9.26
N LYS A 38 0.05 0.83 8.68
CA LYS A 38 0.29 2.14 8.03
C LYS A 38 -0.01 2.16 6.54
N THR A 39 -0.03 1.02 5.87
CA THR A 39 -0.18 0.95 4.40
C THR A 39 -1.21 -0.11 3.98
N LEU A 40 -1.73 0.02 2.75
CA LEU A 40 -2.67 -0.98 2.21
C LEU A 40 -1.96 -2.28 1.84
N GLU A 41 -0.70 -2.17 1.39
CA GLU A 41 0.16 -3.31 1.07
C GLU A 41 0.28 -4.25 2.27
N GLN A 42 0.51 -3.70 3.47
CA GLN A 42 0.55 -4.50 4.69
C GLN A 42 -0.82 -5.10 5.05
N ALA A 43 -1.90 -4.32 4.93
CA ALA A 43 -3.24 -4.77 5.29
C ALA A 43 -3.75 -5.92 4.38
N PHE A 44 -3.38 -5.89 3.10
CA PHE A 44 -3.84 -6.85 2.09
C PHE A 44 -2.76 -7.86 1.67
N HIS A 45 -1.58 -7.83 2.29
CA HIS A 45 -0.43 -8.65 1.93
C HIS A 45 -0.05 -8.55 0.45
N LEU A 46 -0.07 -7.32 -0.07
CA LEU A 46 0.25 -7.04 -1.47
C LEU A 46 1.70 -6.56 -1.62
N PRO A 47 2.33 -6.82 -2.78
CA PRO A 47 3.61 -6.21 -3.12
C PRO A 47 3.48 -4.68 -3.26
N GLY A 48 4.56 -3.97 -2.94
CA GLY A 48 4.71 -2.55 -3.27
C GLY A 48 4.93 -2.31 -4.76
N ALA A 49 4.80 -1.07 -5.22
CA ALA A 49 4.82 -0.75 -6.65
C ALA A 49 6.12 -1.14 -7.39
N HIS A 50 7.25 -1.18 -6.67
CA HIS A 50 8.56 -1.56 -7.21
C HIS A 50 9.07 -2.89 -6.65
N ALA A 51 8.19 -3.70 -6.07
CA ALA A 51 8.58 -5.05 -5.68
C ALA A 51 8.96 -5.86 -6.92
N PRO A 52 9.98 -6.73 -6.84
CA PRO A 52 10.35 -7.59 -7.96
C PRO A 52 9.16 -8.49 -8.32
N VAL A 53 8.60 -8.29 -9.51
CA VAL A 53 7.53 -9.13 -10.05
C VAL A 53 8.13 -10.50 -10.37
N THR A 54 7.51 -11.56 -9.86
CA THR A 54 7.94 -12.92 -10.21
C THR A 54 7.56 -13.24 -11.66
N LYS A 55 8.32 -14.11 -12.34
CA LYS A 55 8.01 -14.51 -13.74
C LYS A 55 6.57 -15.02 -13.92
N ALA A 56 5.96 -15.59 -12.88
CA ALA A 56 4.58 -16.08 -12.91
C ALA A 56 3.53 -14.95 -13.00
N GLU A 57 3.78 -13.80 -12.36
CA GLU A 57 2.86 -12.66 -12.31
C GLU A 57 2.93 -11.79 -13.56
N SER A 58 4.11 -11.72 -14.20
CA SER A 58 4.34 -11.04 -15.49
C SER A 58 3.40 -11.55 -16.61
N ASN A 59 3.11 -12.86 -16.62
CA ASN A 59 2.27 -13.48 -17.65
C ASN A 59 0.77 -13.18 -17.50
N LEU A 60 0.32 -12.70 -16.34
CA LEU A 60 -1.08 -12.33 -16.10
C LEU A 60 -1.40 -10.88 -16.54
N LEU A 61 -0.38 -10.02 -16.58
CA LEU A 61 -0.52 -8.59 -16.89
C LEU A 61 -0.47 -8.26 -18.40
N HIS A 62 -0.12 -9.23 -19.24
CA HIS A 62 -0.01 -9.09 -20.70
C HIS A 62 -1.15 -9.82 -21.47
N ARG A 63 -2.29 -10.09 -20.82
CA ARG A 63 -3.52 -10.61 -21.43
C ARG A 63 -4.67 -9.66 -21.16
#